data_AF-A0A8S9YQN5-F1
#
_entry.id   AF-A0A8S9YQN5-F1
#
_cell.length_a   1.000
_cell.length_b   1.000
_cell.length_c   1.000
_cell.angle_alpha   90.00
_cell.angle_beta   90.00
_cell.angle_gamma   90.00
#
_symmetry.space_group_name_H-M   'P 1'
#
loop_
_entity.id
_entity.type
_entity.pdbx_description
1 polymer ?
#
loop_
_entity_poly.entity_id
_entity_poly.type
_entity_poly.pdbx_seq_one_letter_code
_entity_poly.pdbx_strand_id
1 'polypeptide(L)'
;SSIFVLPSTLWYLFFALCSIPIDALHLEGYWKPHQQYLFLAKFGFQRTRVDELVASRGYIYGNVKVIGDDQIGLNGTTLATLVLVDSEFIIGLYGNATEPVGPQNVSGLSLTESAWLIETERCRRMFAMIDAIAWHRTCAPNGQMDLLRAVPCPGSHLCAEEDNADRVIGRSQFTYTVQDLRQPRYWYLSLVACRRNPITCEWETTSVVRPGSPNPNLVATTLSYSVWFVNGAPHLQGFNQFEHQFSFEAHDTAEIFLVFLVLYLILVALVHIQLSSHCVVHARLFLVFIWLSILGTLLTTIHLGVFSFDGRGLGHMFQFGTLVSEWADSLFLVLLLSTAEMGFTPEHFECNSLQSLFARASPTGRKRSGSNGSDKPYAYHRLAVYKKQWHPTQDNEPTGSFDPARIVEQNSKEANLAWPFLTCLGTLFLSVKTTLYVWASFDQDPVIDFYVWNTVPGCILLAVRFGVAFWFLAILRRRQLDVNAGISDDDLSTPDYLGPGIDLVHFAAGFLLWMFVLPLVVFVAETSVSSLWRYKTIISIRLSADYVAACVYAYLLFRCCKFFRAQPNV
;
A
#
# COMPACT_ATOMS: atom_id res chain seq x y z
N SER A 1 -6.89 -30.17 -4.72
CA SER A 1 -7.73 -29.00 -4.41
C SER A 1 -7.35 -28.35 -3.07
N SER A 2 -6.05 -28.23 -2.77
CA SER A 2 -5.58 -27.79 -1.45
C SER A 2 -4.36 -26.87 -1.58
N ILE A 3 -4.45 -25.82 -2.41
CA ILE A 3 -3.27 -25.03 -2.79
C ILE A 3 -3.02 -23.82 -1.86
N PHE A 4 -4.00 -23.35 -1.08
CA PHE A 4 -3.75 -22.28 -0.11
C PHE A 4 -4.63 -22.42 1.12
N VAL A 5 -4.20 -23.23 2.10
CA VAL A 5 -4.63 -23.00 3.49
C VAL A 5 -3.79 -21.83 3.98
N LEU A 6 -4.35 -20.63 3.94
CA LEU A 6 -3.70 -19.45 4.52
C LEU A 6 -3.42 -19.76 6.01
N PRO A 7 -2.18 -19.64 6.50
CA PRO A 7 -1.88 -19.85 7.92
C PRO A 7 -2.77 -18.96 8.79
N SER A 8 -3.20 -19.48 9.95
CA SER A 8 -4.09 -18.79 10.89
C SER A 8 -3.60 -17.38 11.26
N THR A 9 -2.29 -17.16 11.23
CA THR A 9 -1.65 -15.85 11.42
C THR A 9 -2.05 -14.80 10.37
N LEU A 10 -2.23 -15.18 9.10
CA LEU A 10 -2.70 -14.27 8.05
C LEU A 10 -4.16 -13.85 8.27
N TRP A 11 -4.97 -14.72 8.89
CA TRP A 11 -6.35 -14.40 9.23
C TRP A 11 -6.43 -13.38 10.38
N TYR A 12 -5.59 -13.52 11.40
CA TYR A 12 -5.47 -12.52 12.47
C TYR A 12 -4.93 -11.17 11.96
N LEU A 13 -3.94 -11.19 11.05
CA LEU A 13 -3.42 -9.98 10.41
C LEU A 13 -4.46 -9.30 9.52
N PHE A 14 -5.28 -10.09 8.80
CA PHE A 14 -6.42 -9.58 8.03
C PHE A 14 -7.47 -8.92 8.93
N PHE A 15 -7.81 -9.52 10.07
CA PHE A 15 -8.72 -8.88 11.04
C PHE A 15 -8.13 -7.61 11.66
N ALA A 16 -6.82 -7.57 11.90
CA ALA A 16 -6.15 -6.35 12.37
C ALA A 16 -6.22 -5.23 11.33
N LEU A 17 -6.06 -5.55 10.03
CA LEU A 17 -6.23 -4.60 8.92
C LEU A 17 -7.66 -4.04 8.84
N CYS A 18 -8.67 -4.88 9.03
CA CYS A 18 -10.07 -4.43 9.10
C CYS A 18 -10.36 -3.49 10.28
N SER A 19 -9.44 -3.35 11.24
CA SER A 19 -9.61 -2.48 12.41
C SER A 19 -8.95 -1.11 12.26
N ILE A 20 -8.25 -0.86 11.13
CA ILE A 20 -7.54 0.40 10.88
C ILE A 20 -8.56 1.49 10.48
N PRO A 21 -8.47 2.71 11.07
CA PRO A 21 -9.34 3.82 10.69
C PRO A 21 -9.17 4.17 9.21
N ILE A 22 -10.28 4.55 8.57
CA ILE A 22 -10.32 4.95 7.17
C ILE A 22 -10.14 6.46 7.10
N ASP A 23 -9.12 6.92 6.38
CA ASP A 23 -9.02 8.33 6.01
C ASP A 23 -10.07 8.64 4.95
N ALA A 24 -11.09 9.41 5.35
CA ALA A 24 -12.11 9.96 4.48
C ALA A 24 -11.90 11.48 4.41
N LEU A 25 -12.15 12.08 3.25
CA LEU A 25 -12.04 13.52 3.06
C LEU A 25 -13.35 14.24 3.37
N HIS A 26 -14.46 13.50 3.44
CA HIS A 26 -15.60 13.90 4.26
C HIS A 26 -15.42 13.38 5.68
N LEU A 27 -14.95 14.26 6.56
CA LEU A 27 -14.72 13.93 7.97
C LEU A 27 -16.01 14.05 8.76
N GLU A 28 -16.44 12.96 9.38
CA GLU A 28 -17.50 12.97 10.38
C GLU A 28 -17.03 12.32 11.67
N GLY A 29 -17.30 12.99 12.79
CA GLY A 29 -16.88 12.46 14.07
C GLY A 29 -17.34 13.27 15.26
N TYR A 30 -16.85 12.81 16.41
CA TYR A 30 -17.19 13.33 17.72
C TYR A 30 -15.91 13.67 18.48
N TRP A 31 -15.90 14.81 19.15
CA TRP A 31 -14.74 15.25 19.91
C TRP A 31 -15.14 15.98 21.18
N LYS A 32 -14.33 15.85 22.23
CA LYS A 32 -14.54 16.52 23.52
C LYS A 32 -13.36 17.45 23.82
N PRO A 33 -13.60 18.69 24.31
CA PRO A 33 -12.52 19.62 24.66
C PRO A 33 -11.48 19.06 25.62
N HIS A 34 -11.86 18.13 26.50
CA HIS A 34 -10.93 17.44 27.40
C HIS A 34 -9.75 16.76 26.69
N GLN A 35 -9.91 16.37 25.42
CA GLN A 35 -8.87 15.75 24.61
C GLN A 35 -7.80 16.75 24.12
N GLN A 36 -7.95 18.05 24.43
CA GLN A 36 -7.02 19.16 24.17
C GLN A 36 -6.82 19.50 22.69
N TYR A 37 -6.44 18.52 21.87
CA TYR A 37 -6.11 18.68 20.47
C TYR A 37 -6.62 17.48 19.68
N LEU A 38 -7.19 17.74 18.51
CA LEU A 38 -7.51 16.72 17.52
C LEU A 38 -7.05 17.21 16.16
N PHE A 39 -6.15 16.44 15.55
CA PHE A 39 -5.86 16.59 14.14
C PHE A 39 -7.02 16.00 13.32
N LEU A 40 -7.57 16.78 12.39
CA LEU A 40 -8.72 16.37 11.58
C LEU A 40 -8.29 15.79 10.23
N ALA A 41 -7.57 16.57 9.42
CA ALA A 41 -7.05 16.10 8.15
C ALA A 41 -5.92 16.96 7.61
N LYS A 42 -5.13 16.34 6.74
CA LYS A 42 -4.18 16.97 5.82
C LYS A 42 -4.77 16.87 4.42
N PHE A 43 -4.76 17.97 3.68
CA PHE A 43 -5.24 18.00 2.30
C PHE A 43 -4.37 18.90 1.43
N GLY A 44 -4.00 18.41 0.24
CA GLY A 44 -3.24 19.10 -0.78
C GLY A 44 -4.18 19.86 -1.71
N PHE A 45 -4.12 21.19 -1.67
CA PHE A 45 -4.85 22.03 -2.61
C PHE A 45 -4.02 22.28 -3.86
N GLN A 46 -4.68 22.22 -5.02
CA GLN A 46 -4.05 22.53 -6.29
C GLN A 46 -3.73 24.02 -6.43
N ARG A 47 -2.83 24.35 -7.36
CA ARG A 47 -2.52 25.75 -7.67
C ARG A 47 -3.76 26.45 -8.21
N THR A 48 -4.12 27.57 -7.60
CA THR A 48 -5.19 28.44 -8.07
C THR A 48 -4.77 29.16 -9.35
N ARG A 49 -5.58 29.02 -10.40
CA ARG A 49 -5.46 29.70 -11.68
C ARG A 49 -6.21 31.03 -11.64
N VAL A 50 -5.62 32.08 -12.21
CA VAL A 50 -6.18 33.46 -12.14
C VAL A 50 -7.36 33.62 -13.10
N ASP A 51 -7.35 32.91 -14.22
CA ASP A 51 -8.40 32.79 -15.22
C ASP A 51 -9.62 32.00 -14.71
N GLU A 52 -9.41 31.05 -13.82
CA GLU A 52 -10.44 30.15 -13.31
C GLU A 52 -10.46 30.10 -11.77
N LEU A 53 -10.49 31.26 -11.11
CA LEU A 53 -10.37 31.35 -9.65
C LEU A 53 -11.36 30.44 -8.91
N VAL A 54 -12.63 30.44 -9.30
CA VAL A 54 -13.69 29.68 -8.62
C VAL A 54 -13.52 28.16 -8.84
N ALA A 55 -13.14 27.74 -10.04
CA ALA A 55 -12.95 26.33 -10.35
C ALA A 55 -11.64 25.75 -9.81
N SER A 56 -10.64 26.59 -9.51
CA SER A 56 -9.30 26.14 -9.14
C SER A 56 -8.87 26.41 -7.69
N ARG A 57 -9.65 27.15 -6.91
CA ARG A 57 -9.43 27.34 -5.47
C ARG A 57 -9.78 26.10 -4.66
N GLY A 58 -9.17 25.98 -3.49
CA GLY A 58 -9.54 25.00 -2.49
C GLY A 58 -10.70 25.46 -1.62
N TYR A 59 -11.57 24.54 -1.23
CA TYR A 59 -12.68 24.81 -0.32
C TYR A 59 -12.70 23.81 0.84
N ILE A 60 -12.87 24.33 2.04
CA ILE A 60 -13.15 23.53 3.25
C ILE A 60 -14.41 24.08 3.86
N TYR A 61 -15.45 23.25 3.99
CA TYR A 61 -16.74 23.71 4.49
C TYR A 61 -17.43 22.62 5.28
N GLY A 62 -18.31 23.02 6.20
CA GLY A 62 -18.99 22.04 7.01
C GLY A 62 -19.78 22.62 8.16
N ASN A 63 -20.06 21.74 9.11
CA ASN A 63 -20.87 21.99 10.28
C ASN A 63 -20.12 21.52 11.53
N VAL A 64 -20.09 22.33 12.59
CA VAL A 64 -19.57 21.96 13.91
C VAL A 64 -20.58 22.37 14.96
N LYS A 65 -21.20 21.39 15.62
CA LYS A 65 -22.36 21.59 16.51
C LYS A 65 -22.14 20.88 17.84
N VAL A 66 -22.89 21.29 18.86
CA VAL A 66 -22.96 20.56 20.13
C VAL A 66 -24.01 19.45 20.04
N ILE A 67 -23.72 18.30 20.66
CA ILE A 67 -24.65 17.18 20.81
C ILE A 67 -25.25 17.22 22.22
N GLY A 68 -26.58 17.28 22.32
CA GLY A 68 -27.34 17.26 23.57
C GLY A 68 -28.35 18.40 23.70
N ASP A 69 -29.28 18.27 24.66
CA ASP A 69 -30.36 19.25 24.98
C ASP A 69 -29.85 20.58 25.55
N ASP A 70 -28.56 20.70 25.87
CA ASP A 70 -27.93 21.92 26.42
C ASP A 70 -27.73 23.06 25.40
N GLN A 71 -28.35 22.98 24.21
CA GLN A 71 -28.37 24.05 23.20
C GLN A 71 -28.88 25.38 23.78
N ILE A 72 -29.73 25.33 24.80
CA ILE A 72 -30.44 26.49 25.37
C ILE A 72 -29.52 27.36 26.25
N GLY A 73 -28.41 26.82 26.78
CA GLY A 73 -27.48 27.53 27.68
C GLY A 73 -26.11 27.88 27.07
N LEU A 74 -25.82 27.46 25.84
CA LEU A 74 -24.52 27.57 25.16
C LEU A 74 -24.48 28.65 24.07
N ASN A 75 -25.53 29.46 23.95
CA ASN A 75 -25.59 30.52 22.94
C ASN A 75 -24.47 31.54 23.15
N GLY A 76 -23.45 31.47 22.28
CA GLY A 76 -22.29 32.36 22.28
C GLY A 76 -21.07 31.88 23.07
N THR A 77 -21.06 30.65 23.62
CA THR A 77 -19.88 30.11 24.31
C THR A 77 -19.00 29.31 23.36
N THR A 78 -17.80 29.81 23.08
CA THR A 78 -16.76 29.08 22.33
C THR A 78 -16.19 27.94 23.17
N LEU A 79 -16.29 26.72 22.66
CA LEU A 79 -15.75 25.50 23.27
C LEU A 79 -14.39 25.12 22.72
N ALA A 80 -14.11 25.48 21.47
CA ALA A 80 -12.87 25.18 20.80
C ALA A 80 -12.66 26.14 19.64
N THR A 81 -11.46 26.12 19.07
CA THR A 81 -11.12 26.82 17.85
C THR A 81 -10.81 25.79 16.78
N LEU A 82 -11.49 25.90 15.64
CA LEU A 82 -11.12 25.19 14.44
C LEU A 82 -10.01 25.99 13.75
N VAL A 83 -8.88 25.34 13.50
CA VAL A 83 -7.64 25.96 13.02
C VAL A 83 -7.27 25.36 11.68
N LEU A 84 -7.18 26.19 10.65
CA LEU A 84 -6.68 25.84 9.34
C LEU A 84 -5.31 26.49 9.15
N VAL A 85 -4.28 25.69 8.94
CA VAL A 85 -2.90 26.19 8.75
C VAL A 85 -2.18 25.43 7.65
N ASP A 86 -1.15 26.06 7.10
CA ASP A 86 -0.26 25.41 6.14
C ASP A 86 0.89 24.66 6.85
N SER A 87 1.77 24.07 6.04
CA SER A 87 2.93 23.30 6.50
C SER A 87 3.96 24.09 7.34
N GLU A 88 3.97 25.42 7.29
CA GLU A 88 4.92 26.26 8.03
C GLU A 88 4.51 26.40 9.50
N PHE A 89 3.21 26.50 9.77
CA PHE A 89 2.69 26.70 11.13
C PHE A 89 2.31 25.39 11.82
N ILE A 90 1.99 24.32 11.07
CA ILE A 90 1.50 23.07 11.65
C ILE A 90 2.51 22.40 12.60
N ILE A 91 3.81 22.44 12.28
CA ILE A 91 4.86 21.80 13.09
C ILE A 91 4.92 22.45 14.49
N GLY A 92 4.86 23.77 14.55
CA GLY A 92 4.84 24.51 15.81
C GLY A 92 3.54 24.30 16.58
N LEU A 93 2.39 24.34 15.88
CA LEU A 93 1.07 24.10 16.47
C LEU A 93 0.98 22.70 17.11
N TYR A 94 1.32 21.66 16.33
CA TYR A 94 1.28 20.26 16.74
C TYR A 94 2.34 19.96 17.82
N GLY A 95 3.58 20.43 17.64
CA GLY A 95 4.64 20.24 18.63
C GLY A 95 4.26 20.79 20.01
N ASN A 96 3.74 22.02 20.06
CA ASN A 96 3.27 22.64 21.31
C ASN A 96 2.01 21.95 21.88
N ALA A 97 1.13 21.42 21.03
CA ALA A 97 -0.04 20.66 21.47
C ALA A 97 0.34 19.34 22.14
N THR A 98 1.33 18.63 21.58
CA THR A 98 1.76 17.31 22.05
C THR A 98 2.81 17.35 23.16
N GLU A 99 3.33 18.53 23.51
CA GLU A 99 4.37 18.66 24.53
C GLU A 99 3.88 18.07 25.88
N PRO A 100 4.58 17.08 26.47
CA PRO A 100 4.18 16.52 27.75
C PRO A 100 4.37 17.59 28.81
N VAL A 101 3.27 18.04 29.43
CA VAL A 101 3.40 18.97 30.55
C VAL A 101 3.61 18.18 31.82
N GLY A 102 4.80 18.33 32.40
CA GLY A 102 5.13 17.80 33.72
C GLY A 102 4.29 18.46 34.82
N PRO A 103 4.07 17.77 35.95
CA PRO A 103 3.34 18.34 37.08
C PRO A 103 4.15 19.49 37.68
N GLN A 104 3.79 20.73 37.36
CA GLN A 104 4.29 21.89 38.08
C GLN A 104 3.32 22.20 39.21
N ASN A 105 3.69 21.77 40.43
CA ASN A 105 3.05 22.27 41.64
C ASN A 105 3.50 23.72 41.85
N VAL A 106 2.74 24.66 41.30
CA VAL A 106 2.92 26.08 41.60
C VAL A 106 2.54 26.27 43.06
N SER A 107 3.51 26.63 43.91
CA SER A 107 3.32 26.80 45.35
C SER A 107 2.22 27.83 45.62
N GLY A 108 1.19 27.44 46.39
CA GLY A 108 0.10 28.33 46.81
C GLY A 108 -1.16 28.30 45.95
N LEU A 109 -1.25 27.43 44.93
CA LEU A 109 -2.44 27.26 44.10
C LEU A 109 -3.09 25.88 44.29
N SER A 110 -4.41 25.79 44.08
CA SER A 110 -5.10 24.52 44.00
C SER A 110 -4.71 23.73 42.75
N LEU A 111 -4.90 22.41 42.78
CA LEU A 111 -4.53 21.51 41.68
C LEU A 111 -5.29 21.81 40.37
N THR A 112 -6.50 22.35 40.48
CA THR A 112 -7.32 22.77 39.32
C THR A 112 -6.86 24.12 38.76
N GLU A 113 -6.44 25.06 39.60
CA GLU A 113 -5.87 26.33 39.17
C GLU A 113 -4.54 26.15 38.46
N SER A 114 -3.65 25.29 39.00
CA SER A 114 -2.37 25.00 38.36
C SER A 114 -2.57 24.35 36.99
N ALA A 115 -3.47 23.36 36.88
CA ALA A 115 -3.80 22.71 35.61
C ALA A 115 -4.36 23.70 34.58
N TRP A 116 -5.27 24.59 34.99
CA TRP A 116 -5.84 25.61 34.10
C TRP A 116 -4.79 26.61 33.58
N LEU A 117 -3.89 27.07 34.45
CA LEU A 117 -2.81 27.99 34.06
C LEU A 117 -1.84 27.37 33.06
N ILE A 118 -1.44 26.12 33.34
CA ILE A 118 -0.55 25.34 32.48
C ILE A 118 -1.13 25.17 31.07
N GLU A 119 -2.38 24.73 30.99
CA GLU A 119 -3.03 24.48 29.71
C GLU A 119 -3.36 25.78 28.97
N THR A 120 -3.61 26.87 29.71
CA THR A 120 -3.73 28.22 29.13
C THR A 120 -2.42 28.67 28.50
N GLU A 121 -1.28 28.44 29.16
CA GLU A 121 0.04 28.74 28.60
C GLU A 121 0.33 27.90 27.35
N ARG A 122 -0.08 26.63 27.33
CA ARG A 122 -0.01 25.78 26.13
C ARG A 122 -0.78 26.42 24.97
N CYS A 123 -2.02 26.87 25.19
CA CYS A 123 -2.78 27.59 24.17
C CYS A 123 -2.04 28.82 23.63
N ARG A 124 -1.44 29.64 24.52
CA ARG A 124 -0.66 30.82 24.10
C ARG A 124 0.51 30.44 23.20
N ARG A 125 1.26 29.38 23.54
CA ARG A 125 2.38 28.89 22.72
C ARG A 125 1.93 28.34 21.37
N MET A 126 0.82 27.60 21.35
CA MET A 126 0.24 27.05 20.12
C MET A 126 -0.12 28.14 19.11
N PHE A 127 -0.71 29.26 19.57
CA PHE A 127 -1.17 30.34 18.70
C PHE A 127 -0.18 31.49 18.51
N ALA A 128 0.97 31.49 19.19
CA ALA A 128 1.93 32.60 19.16
C ALA A 128 2.38 33.01 17.74
N MET A 129 2.62 32.03 16.85
CA MET A 129 2.97 32.32 15.46
C MET A 129 1.75 32.63 14.59
N ILE A 130 0.62 31.97 14.84
CA ILE A 130 -0.62 32.11 14.07
C ILE A 130 -1.21 33.51 14.25
N ASP A 131 -1.17 34.05 15.48
CA ASP A 131 -1.69 35.38 15.82
C ASP A 131 -1.01 36.53 15.07
N ALA A 132 0.22 36.33 14.55
CA ALA A 132 0.92 37.34 13.77
C ALA A 132 0.27 37.60 12.40
N ILE A 133 -0.47 36.63 11.86
CA ILE A 133 -1.03 36.67 10.51
C ILE A 133 -2.54 36.44 10.45
N ALA A 134 -3.11 35.75 11.45
CA ALA A 134 -4.51 35.38 11.47
C ALA A 134 -5.41 36.59 11.70
N TRP A 135 -6.44 36.70 10.87
CA TRP A 135 -7.47 37.70 11.01
C TRP A 135 -8.46 37.34 12.11
N HIS A 136 -8.88 38.34 12.87
CA HIS A 136 -9.96 38.22 13.83
C HIS A 136 -10.68 39.57 13.97
N ARG A 137 -12.02 39.59 13.86
CA ARG A 137 -12.84 40.82 13.85
C ARG A 137 -12.48 41.83 14.95
N THR A 138 -12.39 41.39 16.20
CA THR A 138 -12.08 42.27 17.36
C THR A 138 -10.58 42.40 17.64
N CYS A 139 -9.86 41.29 17.74
CA CYS A 139 -8.49 41.26 18.26
C CYS A 139 -7.40 41.50 17.23
N ALA A 140 -7.66 41.21 15.95
CA ALA A 140 -6.68 41.31 14.88
C ALA A 140 -7.35 41.69 13.55
N PRO A 141 -7.95 42.90 13.43
CA PRO A 141 -8.69 43.29 12.24
C PRO A 141 -7.81 43.46 10.99
N ASN A 142 -6.50 43.66 11.18
CA ASN A 142 -5.51 43.82 10.11
C ASN A 142 -4.82 42.49 9.72
N GLY A 143 -5.26 41.35 10.25
CA GLY A 143 -4.71 40.04 9.87
C GLY A 143 -4.89 39.78 8.38
N GLN A 144 -3.91 39.11 7.78
CA GLN A 144 -3.84 38.90 6.32
C GLN A 144 -4.55 37.61 5.88
N MET A 145 -4.65 36.63 6.78
CA MET A 145 -5.16 35.30 6.47
C MET A 145 -6.31 34.91 7.35
N ASP A 146 -7.26 34.19 6.77
CA ASP A 146 -8.46 33.73 7.46
C ASP A 146 -8.30 32.26 7.88
N LEU A 147 -7.84 32.03 9.12
CA LEU A 147 -7.34 30.73 9.60
C LEU A 147 -8.15 30.11 10.73
N LEU A 148 -9.04 30.88 11.38
CA LEU A 148 -9.61 30.52 12.68
C LEU A 148 -11.14 30.61 12.66
N ARG A 149 -11.82 29.63 13.28
CA ARG A 149 -13.26 29.70 13.58
C ARG A 149 -13.54 29.31 15.02
N ALA A 150 -14.32 30.11 15.73
CA ALA A 150 -14.84 29.73 17.04
C ALA A 150 -15.95 28.68 16.86
N VAL A 151 -15.79 27.53 17.52
CA VAL A 151 -16.78 26.44 17.50
C VAL A 151 -17.23 26.10 18.92
N PRO A 152 -18.47 25.64 19.14
CA PRO A 152 -19.50 25.27 18.15
C PRO A 152 -20.13 26.49 17.47
N CYS A 153 -20.65 26.27 16.27
CA CYS A 153 -21.44 27.28 15.58
C CYS A 153 -22.91 27.11 15.99
N PRO A 154 -23.63 28.21 16.30
CA PRO A 154 -25.00 28.16 16.79
C PRO A 154 -25.92 27.38 15.84
N GLY A 155 -26.89 26.64 16.39
CA GLY A 155 -27.79 25.78 15.63
C GLY A 155 -28.52 26.57 14.52
N SER A 156 -28.38 26.13 13.26
CA SER A 156 -28.93 26.76 12.04
C SER A 156 -28.38 28.14 11.66
N HIS A 157 -27.36 28.62 12.36
CA HIS A 157 -26.68 29.90 12.08
C HIS A 157 -25.22 29.68 11.68
N LEU A 158 -24.64 30.69 11.04
CA LEU A 158 -23.23 30.71 10.66
C LEU A 158 -22.32 30.83 11.88
N CYS A 159 -21.06 30.43 11.74
CA CYS A 159 -20.04 30.66 12.77
C CYS A 159 -19.79 32.16 12.97
N ALA A 160 -19.28 32.56 14.14
CA ALA A 160 -19.22 33.97 14.55
C ALA A 160 -18.40 34.86 13.59
N GLU A 161 -17.38 34.26 12.96
CA GLU A 161 -16.48 34.91 12.01
C GLU A 161 -17.05 35.03 10.60
N GLU A 162 -18.16 34.34 10.30
CA GLU A 162 -18.80 34.35 8.98
C GLU A 162 -19.87 35.46 8.91
N ASP A 163 -19.53 36.57 8.26
CA ASP A 163 -20.40 37.76 8.17
C ASP A 163 -21.41 37.73 7.02
N ASN A 164 -21.10 37.01 5.95
CA ASN A 164 -21.91 36.99 4.73
C ASN A 164 -22.28 35.56 4.33
N ALA A 165 -23.57 35.23 4.43
CA ALA A 165 -24.13 33.94 4.04
C ALA A 165 -23.88 33.58 2.56
N ASP A 166 -23.77 34.57 1.67
CA ASP A 166 -23.54 34.34 0.24
C ASP A 166 -22.13 33.77 -0.05
N ARG A 167 -21.19 33.95 0.87
CA ARG A 167 -19.81 33.42 0.76
C ARG A 167 -19.68 32.00 1.34
N VAL A 168 -20.66 31.55 2.10
CA VAL A 168 -20.68 30.23 2.73
C VAL A 168 -21.38 29.24 1.82
N ILE A 169 -20.79 28.06 1.65
CA ILE A 169 -21.41 26.99 0.86
C ILE A 169 -22.75 26.60 1.49
N GLY A 170 -23.80 26.52 0.67
CA GLY A 170 -25.15 26.24 1.12
C GLY A 170 -25.24 24.97 1.98
N ARG A 171 -26.04 25.03 3.07
CA ARG A 171 -26.19 23.98 4.10
C ARG A 171 -24.97 23.75 5.01
N SER A 172 -23.99 24.66 4.98
CA SER A 172 -22.82 24.67 5.85
C SER A 172 -22.85 25.87 6.81
N GLN A 173 -22.13 25.77 7.92
CA GLN A 173 -22.01 26.84 8.93
C GLN A 173 -20.76 27.71 8.74
N PHE A 174 -19.73 27.19 8.08
CA PHE A 174 -18.50 27.92 7.74
C PHE A 174 -17.96 27.50 6.38
N THR A 175 -17.07 28.33 5.82
CA THR A 175 -16.30 27.99 4.62
C THR A 175 -14.94 28.68 4.67
N TYR A 176 -13.86 27.91 4.60
CA TYR A 176 -12.53 28.41 4.27
C TYR A 176 -12.32 28.35 2.76
N THR A 177 -11.78 29.43 2.20
CA THR A 177 -11.33 29.47 0.80
C THR A 177 -9.83 29.52 0.76
N VAL A 178 -9.21 28.46 0.25
CA VAL A 178 -7.75 28.36 0.11
C VAL A 178 -7.35 28.82 -1.29
N GLN A 179 -6.42 29.76 -1.36
CA GLN A 179 -5.91 30.31 -2.61
C GLN A 179 -4.38 30.30 -2.62
N ASP A 180 -3.82 29.39 -3.40
CA ASP A 180 -2.38 29.26 -3.60
C ASP A 180 -2.00 29.56 -5.06
N LEU A 181 -1.53 30.78 -5.32
CA LEU A 181 -1.23 31.25 -6.69
C LEU A 181 0.11 30.73 -7.24
N ARG A 182 1.06 30.38 -6.37
CA ARG A 182 2.43 30.02 -6.78
C ARG A 182 2.56 28.54 -7.09
N GLN A 183 2.14 27.69 -6.16
CA GLN A 183 2.33 26.24 -6.22
C GLN A 183 1.27 25.53 -5.37
N PRO A 184 0.94 24.26 -5.67
CA PRO A 184 0.10 23.45 -4.78
C PRO A 184 0.77 23.29 -3.41
N ARG A 185 -0.03 23.19 -2.34
CA ARG A 185 0.46 23.10 -0.96
C ARG A 185 -0.47 22.28 -0.08
N TYR A 186 0.11 21.66 0.95
CA TYR A 186 -0.64 21.03 2.03
C TYR A 186 -1.17 22.05 3.03
N TRP A 187 -2.42 21.82 3.40
CA TRP A 187 -3.14 22.50 4.45
C TRP A 187 -3.66 21.48 5.46
N TYR A 188 -3.70 21.89 6.71
CA TYR A 188 -3.94 21.03 7.86
C TYR A 188 -5.06 21.67 8.68
N LEU A 189 -6.09 20.87 8.95
CA LEU A 189 -7.20 21.28 9.80
C LEU A 189 -7.10 20.57 11.15
N SER A 190 -7.28 21.33 12.22
CA SER A 190 -7.25 20.81 13.59
C SER A 190 -8.34 21.45 14.45
N LEU A 191 -8.86 20.67 15.39
CA LEU A 191 -9.68 21.16 16.50
C LEU A 191 -8.81 21.34 17.73
N VAL A 192 -8.85 22.53 18.31
CA VAL A 192 -8.03 22.89 19.47
C VAL A 192 -8.93 23.38 20.60
N ALA A 193 -8.76 22.81 21.80
CA ALA A 193 -9.48 23.19 23.02
C ALA A 193 -8.94 24.49 23.63
N CYS A 194 -8.86 25.53 22.80
CA CYS A 194 -8.47 26.88 23.17
C CYS A 194 -9.54 27.83 22.64
N ARG A 195 -9.80 28.89 23.40
CA ARG A 195 -10.67 29.98 22.99
C ARG A 195 -9.94 31.30 23.18
N ARG A 196 -10.21 32.25 22.30
CA ARG A 196 -9.70 33.62 22.44
C ARG A 196 -10.70 34.45 23.21
N ASN A 197 -10.25 35.11 24.27
CA ASN A 197 -11.10 36.03 25.02
C ASN A 197 -11.29 37.31 24.18
N PRO A 198 -12.53 37.71 23.84
CA PRO A 198 -12.77 38.85 22.95
C PRO A 198 -12.43 40.21 23.58
N ILE A 199 -12.26 40.27 24.89
CA ILE A 199 -11.95 41.51 25.63
C ILE A 199 -10.44 41.66 25.83
N THR A 200 -9.78 40.62 26.35
CA THR A 200 -8.34 40.67 26.61
C THR A 200 -7.50 40.29 25.39
N CYS A 201 -8.13 39.66 24.39
CA CYS A 201 -7.47 39.11 23.20
C CYS A 201 -6.41 38.04 23.48
N GLU A 202 -6.39 37.49 24.70
CA GLU A 202 -5.53 36.38 25.10
C GLU A 202 -6.22 35.03 24.90
N TRP A 203 -5.41 34.01 24.63
CA TRP A 203 -5.86 32.62 24.53
C TRP A 203 -6.02 32.01 25.93
N GLU A 204 -7.14 31.33 26.13
CA GLU A 204 -7.47 30.56 27.34
C GLU A 204 -7.81 29.12 26.95
N THR A 205 -7.49 28.17 27.83
CA THR A 205 -7.88 26.77 27.63
C THR A 205 -9.36 26.53 27.87
N THR A 206 -9.93 25.58 27.13
CA THR A 206 -11.25 24.98 27.36
C THR A 206 -11.19 23.48 27.66
N SER A 207 -9.98 22.89 27.69
CA SER A 207 -9.77 21.47 28.02
C SER A 207 -9.93 21.16 29.52
N VAL A 208 -9.83 22.19 30.36
CA VAL A 208 -9.92 22.12 31.82
C VAL A 208 -10.90 23.17 32.33
N VAL A 209 -11.60 22.86 33.43
CA VAL A 209 -12.57 23.77 34.05
C VAL A 209 -11.86 25.01 34.57
N ARG A 210 -12.30 26.19 34.13
CA ARG A 210 -11.81 27.47 34.66
C ARG A 210 -12.19 27.58 36.16
N PRO A 211 -11.23 27.92 37.05
CA PRO A 211 -11.52 28.17 38.45
C PRO A 211 -12.61 29.22 38.63
N GLY A 212 -13.65 28.92 39.42
CA GLY A 212 -14.79 29.81 39.63
C GLY A 212 -15.76 29.91 38.44
N SER A 213 -15.67 29.03 37.43
CA SER A 213 -16.61 29.01 36.31
C SER A 213 -18.05 28.71 36.77
N PRO A 214 -19.05 29.47 36.31
CA PRO A 214 -20.46 29.18 36.59
C PRO A 214 -20.96 27.92 35.87
N ASN A 215 -20.23 27.42 34.86
CA ASN A 215 -20.62 26.25 34.06
C ASN A 215 -19.48 25.21 34.00
N PRO A 216 -19.36 24.32 35.00
CA PRO A 216 -18.29 23.33 35.06
C PRO A 216 -18.45 22.18 34.05
N ASN A 217 -19.67 21.92 33.56
CA ASN A 217 -19.96 20.81 32.65
C ASN A 217 -19.49 21.05 31.20
N LEU A 218 -19.00 22.26 30.89
CA LEU A 218 -18.58 22.68 29.55
C LEU A 218 -17.49 21.78 28.93
N VAL A 219 -16.62 21.24 29.77
CA VAL A 219 -15.50 20.37 29.37
C VAL A 219 -15.99 18.97 28.95
N ALA A 220 -17.14 18.54 29.46
CA ALA A 220 -17.75 17.24 29.14
C ALA A 220 -18.65 17.29 27.87
N THR A 221 -18.97 18.50 27.39
CA THR A 221 -19.79 18.71 26.21
C THR A 221 -19.11 18.14 24.96
N THR A 222 -19.87 17.41 24.15
CA THR A 222 -19.35 16.76 22.93
C THR A 222 -19.72 17.57 21.70
N LEU A 223 -18.72 17.81 20.84
CA LEU A 223 -18.87 18.42 19.52
C LEU A 223 -19.07 17.32 18.48
N SER A 224 -20.07 17.48 17.60
CA SER A 224 -20.13 16.79 16.31
C SER A 224 -19.55 17.70 15.24
N TYR A 225 -18.75 17.12 14.35
CA TYR A 225 -18.27 17.80 13.16
C TYR A 225 -18.58 16.98 11.91
N SER A 226 -18.89 17.68 10.81
CA SER A 226 -19.06 17.12 9.47
C SER A 226 -18.43 18.13 8.49
N VAL A 227 -17.24 17.81 7.98
CA VAL A 227 -16.38 18.74 7.23
C VAL A 227 -15.93 18.12 5.91
N TRP A 228 -16.02 18.89 4.84
CA TRP A 228 -15.63 18.53 3.48
C TRP A 228 -14.36 19.27 3.07
N PHE A 229 -13.48 18.59 2.34
CA PHE A 229 -12.31 19.15 1.68
C PHE A 229 -12.41 18.87 0.19
N VAL A 230 -12.36 19.92 -0.64
CA VAL A 230 -12.49 19.76 -2.09
C VAL A 230 -11.59 20.71 -2.88
N ASN A 231 -11.12 20.24 -4.04
CA ASN A 231 -10.44 21.03 -5.05
C ASN A 231 -11.46 21.57 -6.06
N GLY A 232 -11.59 22.90 -6.13
CA GLY A 232 -12.60 23.58 -6.94
C GLY A 232 -13.94 23.76 -6.23
N ALA A 233 -14.77 24.68 -6.74
CA ALA A 233 -16.03 25.01 -6.08
C ALA A 233 -17.03 23.83 -6.10
N PRO A 234 -17.75 23.55 -4.99
CA PRO A 234 -18.68 22.42 -4.89
C PRO A 234 -19.79 22.39 -5.96
N HIS A 235 -20.28 23.56 -6.36
CA HIS A 235 -21.31 23.66 -7.41
C HIS A 235 -20.77 23.32 -8.82
N LEU A 236 -19.45 23.23 -8.99
CA LEU A 236 -18.77 22.85 -10.23
C LEU A 236 -18.20 21.43 -10.17
N GLN A 237 -18.61 20.58 -9.21
CA GLN A 237 -18.12 19.21 -9.06
C GLN A 237 -18.17 18.41 -10.38
N GLY A 238 -19.19 18.62 -11.22
CA GLY A 238 -19.34 17.94 -12.50
C GLY A 238 -18.31 18.31 -13.58
N PHE A 239 -17.57 19.41 -13.42
CA PHE A 239 -16.52 19.80 -14.36
C PHE A 239 -15.28 18.90 -14.25
N ASN A 240 -14.98 18.44 -13.03
CA ASN A 240 -13.78 17.64 -12.78
C ASN A 240 -13.99 16.62 -11.64
N GLN A 241 -14.76 15.59 -11.94
CA GLN A 241 -15.23 14.65 -10.93
C GLN A 241 -14.10 13.83 -10.27
N PHE A 242 -13.06 13.45 -11.04
CA PHE A 242 -11.94 12.64 -10.56
C PHE A 242 -10.81 13.44 -9.88
N GLU A 243 -10.91 14.76 -9.81
CA GLU A 243 -9.97 15.60 -9.06
C GLU A 243 -10.64 16.35 -7.90
N HIS A 244 -11.95 16.60 -7.97
CA HIS A 244 -12.67 17.43 -7.01
C HIS A 244 -12.59 16.93 -5.57
N GLN A 245 -12.86 15.64 -5.36
CA GLN A 245 -12.81 15.00 -4.05
C GLN A 245 -11.40 14.58 -3.65
N PHE A 246 -10.43 14.65 -4.56
CA PHE A 246 -9.09 14.14 -4.33
C PHE A 246 -8.16 15.24 -3.87
N SER A 247 -7.32 14.88 -2.91
CA SER A 247 -6.15 15.66 -2.54
C SER A 247 -5.15 15.68 -3.70
N PHE A 248 -4.39 16.76 -3.85
CA PHE A 248 -3.54 16.98 -5.03
C PHE A 248 -2.52 15.85 -5.29
N GLU A 249 -2.00 15.21 -4.25
CA GLU A 249 -1.11 14.06 -4.38
C GLU A 249 -1.79 12.82 -4.95
N ALA A 250 -3.10 12.71 -4.79
CA ALA A 250 -3.93 11.60 -5.24
C ALA A 250 -4.62 11.88 -6.60
N HIS A 251 -4.48 13.10 -7.15
CA HIS A 251 -4.91 13.40 -8.52
C HIS A 251 -4.29 12.43 -9.53
N ASP A 252 -5.03 12.12 -10.59
CA ASP A 252 -4.70 11.15 -11.65
C ASP A 252 -4.59 9.68 -11.20
N THR A 253 -4.72 9.39 -9.90
CA THR A 253 -4.49 8.03 -9.38
C THR A 253 -5.56 7.06 -9.86
N ALA A 254 -6.82 7.50 -9.96
CA ALA A 254 -7.94 6.68 -10.45
C ALA A 254 -7.69 6.23 -11.91
N GLU A 255 -7.25 7.16 -12.75
CA GLU A 255 -6.91 6.97 -14.15
C GLU A 255 -5.74 6.00 -14.32
N ILE A 256 -4.67 6.18 -13.52
CA ILE A 256 -3.51 5.28 -13.52
C ILE A 256 -3.97 3.84 -13.24
N PHE A 257 -4.73 3.62 -12.16
CA PHE A 257 -5.19 2.27 -11.81
C PHE A 257 -6.13 1.68 -12.87
N LEU A 258 -7.01 2.49 -13.45
CA LEU A 258 -7.90 2.04 -14.52
C LEU A 258 -7.12 1.59 -15.76
N VAL A 259 -6.09 2.35 -16.16
CA VAL A 259 -5.22 1.98 -17.29
C VAL A 259 -4.53 0.64 -17.02
N PHE A 260 -3.92 0.46 -15.84
CA PHE A 260 -3.24 -0.79 -15.50
C PHE A 260 -4.20 -1.98 -15.38
N LEU A 261 -5.42 -1.76 -14.87
CA LEU A 261 -6.46 -2.79 -14.87
C LEU A 261 -6.76 -3.27 -16.31
N VAL A 262 -6.97 -2.36 -17.24
CA VAL A 262 -7.20 -2.69 -18.66
C VAL A 262 -5.99 -3.42 -19.26
N LEU A 263 -4.78 -2.96 -18.98
CA LEU A 263 -3.54 -3.57 -19.46
C LEU A 263 -3.35 -5.01 -18.95
N TYR A 264 -3.65 -5.28 -17.67
CA TYR A 264 -3.61 -6.63 -17.12
C TYR A 264 -4.74 -7.53 -17.68
N LEU A 265 -5.93 -6.99 -17.94
CA LEU A 265 -7.01 -7.73 -18.61
C LEU A 265 -6.62 -8.14 -20.04
N ILE A 266 -5.92 -7.28 -20.77
CA ILE A 266 -5.37 -7.64 -22.10
C ILE A 266 -4.31 -8.73 -21.94
N LEU A 267 -3.38 -8.58 -20.99
CA LEU A 267 -2.31 -9.55 -20.76
C LEU A 267 -2.86 -10.94 -20.39
N VAL A 268 -3.85 -11.01 -19.48
CA VAL A 268 -4.44 -12.29 -19.07
C VAL A 268 -5.17 -12.97 -20.22
N ALA A 269 -5.85 -12.22 -21.09
CA ALA A 269 -6.49 -12.75 -22.28
C ALA A 269 -5.45 -13.36 -23.24
N LEU A 270 -4.34 -12.65 -23.51
CA LEU A 270 -3.26 -13.16 -24.36
C LEU A 270 -2.62 -14.43 -23.79
N VAL A 271 -2.37 -14.46 -22.47
CA VAL A 271 -1.80 -15.62 -21.77
C VAL A 271 -2.77 -16.80 -21.84
N HIS A 272 -4.06 -16.61 -21.58
CA HIS A 272 -5.05 -17.67 -21.71
C HIS A 272 -5.12 -18.25 -23.13
N ILE A 273 -5.11 -17.40 -24.17
CA ILE A 273 -5.15 -17.85 -25.56
C ILE A 273 -3.92 -18.70 -25.90
N GLN A 274 -2.72 -18.22 -25.58
CA GLN A 274 -1.46 -18.88 -25.95
C GLN A 274 -1.14 -20.13 -25.12
N LEU A 275 -1.63 -20.20 -23.88
CA LEU A 275 -1.23 -21.20 -22.89
C LEU A 275 -2.35 -22.20 -22.56
N SER A 276 -3.51 -22.09 -23.21
CA SER A 276 -4.67 -22.99 -23.04
C SER A 276 -4.37 -24.48 -23.30
N SER A 277 -3.34 -24.79 -24.10
CA SER A 277 -3.04 -26.16 -24.53
C SER A 277 -1.91 -26.86 -23.77
N HIS A 278 -1.16 -26.16 -22.90
CA HIS A 278 0.00 -26.74 -22.19
C HIS A 278 0.08 -26.27 -20.74
N CYS A 279 0.17 -27.21 -19.81
CA CYS A 279 0.07 -26.93 -18.40
C CYS A 279 1.41 -27.08 -17.67
N VAL A 280 2.31 -26.10 -17.85
CA VAL A 280 3.56 -26.02 -17.09
C VAL A 280 3.27 -25.41 -15.70
N VAL A 281 4.01 -25.83 -14.66
CA VAL A 281 3.86 -25.29 -13.30
C VAL A 281 4.06 -23.76 -13.28
N HIS A 282 5.10 -23.26 -13.95
CA HIS A 282 5.39 -21.82 -14.09
C HIS A 282 4.25 -21.05 -14.79
N ALA A 283 3.60 -21.66 -15.78
CA ALA A 283 2.44 -21.08 -16.45
C ALA A 283 1.25 -20.88 -15.50
N ARG A 284 0.96 -21.88 -14.64
CA ARG A 284 -0.09 -21.78 -13.62
C ARG A 284 0.23 -20.72 -12.57
N LEU A 285 1.46 -20.71 -12.06
CA LEU A 285 1.90 -19.72 -11.07
C LEU A 285 1.85 -18.30 -11.63
N PHE A 286 2.28 -18.10 -12.87
CA PHE A 286 2.19 -16.82 -13.56
C PHE A 286 0.74 -16.37 -13.77
N LEU A 287 -0.16 -17.29 -14.11
CA LEU A 287 -1.59 -16.98 -14.25
C LEU A 287 -2.21 -16.54 -12.91
N VAL A 288 -1.87 -17.22 -11.81
CA VAL A 288 -2.30 -16.81 -10.45
C VAL A 288 -1.77 -15.41 -10.11
N PHE A 289 -0.52 -15.11 -10.46
CA PHE A 289 0.05 -13.77 -10.31
C PHE A 289 -0.74 -12.70 -11.06
N ILE A 290 -1.08 -12.93 -12.33
CA ILE A 290 -1.85 -11.96 -13.12
C ILE A 290 -3.25 -11.77 -12.51
N TRP A 291 -3.93 -12.85 -12.10
CA TRP A 291 -5.25 -12.74 -11.47
C TRP A 291 -5.22 -12.00 -10.13
N LEU A 292 -4.18 -12.20 -9.30
CA LEU A 292 -3.99 -11.41 -8.08
C LEU A 292 -3.74 -9.93 -8.42
N SER A 293 -2.94 -9.64 -9.45
CA SER A 293 -2.69 -8.27 -9.90
C SER A 293 -3.97 -7.57 -10.39
N ILE A 294 -4.81 -8.29 -11.14
CA ILE A 294 -6.14 -7.80 -11.57
C ILE A 294 -7.04 -7.57 -10.37
N LEU A 295 -7.10 -8.51 -9.42
CA LEU A 295 -7.94 -8.38 -8.23
C LEU A 295 -7.52 -7.17 -7.38
N GLY A 296 -6.23 -7.00 -7.13
CA GLY A 296 -5.70 -5.86 -6.38
C GLY A 296 -6.02 -4.52 -7.06
N THR A 297 -5.71 -4.40 -8.36
CA THR A 297 -5.98 -3.18 -9.14
C THR A 297 -7.48 -2.89 -9.29
N LEU A 298 -8.32 -3.91 -9.44
CA LEU A 298 -9.78 -3.77 -9.51
C LEU A 298 -10.35 -3.22 -8.21
N LEU A 299 -9.98 -3.81 -7.06
CA LEU A 299 -10.44 -3.35 -5.74
C LEU A 299 -10.04 -1.90 -5.50
N THR A 300 -8.81 -1.52 -5.85
CA THR A 300 -8.38 -0.13 -5.74
C THR A 300 -9.15 0.79 -6.70
N THR A 301 -9.38 0.37 -7.94
CA THR A 301 -10.15 1.16 -8.92
C THR A 301 -11.59 1.39 -8.47
N ILE A 302 -12.26 0.39 -7.90
CA ILE A 302 -13.63 0.53 -7.39
C ILE A 302 -13.63 1.49 -6.18
N HIS A 303 -12.64 1.39 -5.27
CA HIS A 303 -12.51 2.34 -4.17
C HIS A 303 -12.38 3.78 -4.66
N LEU A 304 -11.43 4.04 -5.57
CA LEU A 304 -11.19 5.38 -6.12
C LEU A 304 -12.39 5.89 -6.92
N GLY A 305 -13.08 4.98 -7.62
CA GLY A 305 -14.34 5.28 -8.30
C GLY A 305 -15.41 5.79 -7.34
N VAL A 306 -15.70 5.05 -6.25
CA VAL A 306 -16.68 5.48 -5.23
C VAL A 306 -16.24 6.77 -4.54
N PHE A 307 -14.95 6.86 -4.20
CA PHE A 307 -14.36 8.02 -3.56
C PHE A 307 -14.53 9.31 -4.37
N SER A 308 -14.47 9.24 -5.71
CA SER A 308 -14.71 10.40 -6.58
C SER A 308 -16.11 11.03 -6.42
N PHE A 309 -17.09 10.27 -5.92
CA PHE A 309 -18.46 10.75 -5.71
C PHE A 309 -18.71 11.24 -4.29
N ASP A 310 -18.26 10.49 -3.28
CA ASP A 310 -18.65 10.71 -1.89
C ASP A 310 -17.53 11.25 -0.98
N GLY A 311 -16.28 11.32 -1.46
CA GLY A 311 -15.12 11.75 -0.68
C GLY A 311 -14.76 10.82 0.49
N ARG A 312 -15.39 9.65 0.61
CA ARG A 312 -15.14 8.64 1.65
C ARG A 312 -14.56 7.37 1.08
N GLY A 313 -15.08 6.93 -0.06
CA GLY A 313 -14.72 5.68 -0.70
C GLY A 313 -14.97 4.46 0.18
N LEU A 314 -14.34 3.35 -0.20
CA LEU A 314 -14.41 2.07 0.50
C LEU A 314 -13.05 1.73 1.11
N GLY A 315 -12.70 2.35 2.25
CA GLY A 315 -11.34 2.29 2.81
C GLY A 315 -10.81 0.88 3.07
N HIS A 316 -11.62 -0.01 3.66
CA HIS A 316 -11.21 -1.41 3.87
C HIS A 316 -10.94 -2.14 2.54
N MET A 317 -11.68 -1.81 1.49
CA MET A 317 -11.47 -2.41 0.18
C MET A 317 -10.17 -1.94 -0.47
N PHE A 318 -9.80 -0.68 -0.27
CA PHE A 318 -8.50 -0.14 -0.68
C PHE A 318 -7.33 -0.81 0.04
N GLN A 319 -7.42 -0.95 1.37
CA GLN A 319 -6.40 -1.63 2.17
C GLN A 319 -6.25 -3.10 1.72
N PHE A 320 -7.37 -3.79 1.49
CA PHE A 320 -7.35 -5.16 0.99
C PHE A 320 -6.77 -5.26 -0.44
N GLY A 321 -7.16 -4.36 -1.35
CA GLY A 321 -6.60 -4.31 -2.70
C GLY A 321 -5.09 -4.07 -2.73
N THR A 322 -4.61 -3.20 -1.85
CA THR A 322 -3.17 -2.94 -1.67
C THR A 322 -2.44 -4.19 -1.17
N LEU A 323 -3.01 -4.89 -0.18
CA LEU A 323 -2.45 -6.15 0.33
C LEU A 323 -2.40 -7.24 -0.75
N VAL A 324 -3.47 -7.40 -1.52
CA VAL A 324 -3.54 -8.37 -2.63
C VAL A 324 -2.47 -8.06 -3.69
N SER A 325 -2.20 -6.78 -3.96
CA SER A 325 -1.12 -6.36 -4.86
C SER A 325 0.26 -6.73 -4.31
N GLU A 326 0.49 -6.58 -3.00
CA GLU A 326 1.72 -7.06 -2.34
C GLU A 326 1.89 -8.59 -2.42
N TRP A 327 0.79 -9.34 -2.33
CA TRP A 327 0.81 -10.80 -2.52
C TRP A 327 1.14 -11.19 -3.95
N ALA A 328 0.64 -10.46 -4.94
CA ALA A 328 1.02 -10.66 -6.34
C ALA A 328 2.54 -10.49 -6.52
N ASP A 329 3.13 -9.42 -5.99
CA ASP A 329 4.59 -9.21 -6.04
C ASP A 329 5.38 -10.34 -5.37
N SER A 330 4.92 -10.82 -4.21
CA SER A 330 5.55 -11.96 -3.53
C SER A 330 5.51 -13.23 -4.37
N LEU A 331 4.37 -13.49 -5.02
CA LEU A 331 4.23 -14.64 -5.92
C LEU A 331 5.14 -14.49 -7.15
N PHE A 332 5.30 -13.27 -7.68
CA PHE A 332 6.21 -13.01 -8.78
C PHE A 332 7.68 -13.24 -8.41
N LEU A 333 8.09 -12.88 -7.18
CA LEU A 333 9.43 -13.22 -6.68
C LEU A 333 9.65 -14.73 -6.60
N VAL A 334 8.69 -15.49 -6.09
CA VAL A 334 8.75 -16.97 -6.06
C VAL A 334 8.83 -17.54 -7.48
N LEU A 335 8.06 -16.98 -8.40
CA LEU A 335 8.09 -17.35 -9.81
C LEU A 335 9.48 -17.13 -10.43
N LEU A 336 10.13 -16.00 -10.15
CA LEU A 336 11.48 -15.70 -10.64
C LEU A 336 12.55 -16.60 -10.02
N LEU A 337 12.51 -16.83 -8.70
CA LEU A 337 13.45 -17.71 -8.01
C LEU A 337 13.32 -19.15 -8.50
N SER A 338 12.09 -19.66 -8.64
CA SER A 338 11.84 -21.00 -9.16
C SER A 338 12.27 -21.15 -10.62
N THR A 339 12.06 -20.12 -11.45
CA THR A 339 12.52 -20.11 -12.85
C THR A 339 14.04 -20.05 -12.94
N ALA A 340 14.71 -19.32 -12.04
CA ALA A 340 16.18 -19.26 -11.99
C ALA A 340 16.80 -20.62 -11.63
N GLU A 341 16.15 -21.36 -10.73
CA GLU A 341 16.61 -22.67 -10.25
C GLU A 341 16.31 -23.79 -11.26
N MET A 342 15.08 -23.87 -11.76
CA MET A 342 14.62 -25.00 -12.60
C MET A 342 14.73 -24.71 -14.11
N GLY A 343 14.80 -23.44 -14.52
CA GLY A 343 14.65 -23.03 -15.92
C GLY A 343 13.19 -23.09 -16.39
N PHE A 344 12.95 -22.77 -17.66
CA PHE A 344 11.64 -22.85 -18.31
C PHE A 344 11.30 -24.26 -18.83
N THR A 345 11.99 -25.30 -18.34
CA THR A 345 11.86 -26.65 -18.89
C THR A 345 10.51 -27.26 -18.52
N PRO A 346 9.81 -27.90 -19.46
CA PRO A 346 8.61 -28.64 -19.16
C PRO A 346 9.03 -29.87 -18.38
N GLU A 347 8.57 -30.01 -17.13
CA GLU A 347 8.33 -31.34 -16.62
C GLU A 347 7.44 -32.04 -17.67
N HIS A 348 7.92 -33.14 -18.25
CA HIS A 348 7.14 -34.01 -19.11
C HIS A 348 5.97 -34.59 -18.30
N PHE A 349 4.92 -33.79 -18.12
CA PHE A 349 3.64 -34.22 -17.58
C PHE A 349 2.68 -34.31 -18.75
N GLU A 350 2.64 -35.48 -19.39
CA GLU A 350 1.53 -35.87 -20.24
C GLU A 350 0.26 -35.95 -19.38
N CYS A 351 -0.43 -34.83 -19.25
CA CYS A 351 -1.76 -34.78 -18.69
C CYS A 351 -2.72 -35.21 -19.81
N ASN A 352 -2.77 -36.51 -20.14
CA ASN A 352 -3.89 -37.23 -20.82
C ASN A 352 -3.47 -38.63 -21.34
N SER A 353 -3.11 -39.59 -20.47
CA SER A 353 -3.09 -41.02 -20.87
C SER A 353 -3.35 -42.03 -19.74
N LEU A 354 -3.71 -41.56 -18.55
CA LEU A 354 -3.86 -42.38 -17.34
C LEU A 354 -5.13 -43.26 -17.29
N GLN A 355 -5.91 -43.32 -18.37
CA GLN A 355 -7.13 -44.14 -18.44
C GLN A 355 -6.98 -45.38 -19.34
N SER A 356 -5.92 -45.47 -20.17
CA SER A 356 -5.70 -46.62 -21.08
C SER A 356 -4.70 -47.65 -20.55
N LEU A 357 -3.89 -47.32 -19.54
CA LEU A 357 -2.83 -48.21 -19.03
C LEU A 357 -3.24 -49.08 -17.84
N PHE A 358 -4.34 -48.74 -17.13
CA PHE A 358 -4.83 -49.55 -16.00
C PHE A 358 -5.62 -50.81 -16.41
N ALA A 359 -5.86 -51.04 -17.70
CA ALA A 359 -6.60 -52.21 -18.18
C ALA A 359 -5.75 -53.49 -18.34
N ARG A 360 -4.44 -53.46 -18.07
CA ARG A 360 -3.60 -54.63 -18.39
C ARG A 360 -2.38 -54.78 -17.47
N ALA A 361 -2.59 -55.15 -16.21
CA ALA A 361 -1.69 -56.06 -15.48
C ALA A 361 -2.28 -56.46 -14.11
N SER A 362 -2.57 -57.75 -13.98
CA SER A 362 -2.81 -58.48 -12.72
C SER A 362 -1.48 -59.12 -12.26
N PRO A 363 -1.28 -59.42 -10.96
CA PRO A 363 0.02 -59.33 -10.31
C PRO A 363 0.70 -60.69 -10.13
N THR A 364 2.04 -60.74 -10.16
CA THR A 364 2.82 -61.78 -9.45
C THR A 364 4.21 -61.27 -9.07
N GLY A 365 4.70 -61.63 -7.86
CA GLY A 365 6.16 -61.77 -7.63
C GLY A 365 6.85 -60.94 -6.54
N ARG A 366 6.62 -61.31 -5.27
CA ARG A 366 7.60 -61.56 -4.18
C ARG A 366 8.75 -60.56 -3.85
N LYS A 367 8.74 -60.12 -2.58
CA LYS A 367 9.77 -59.37 -1.82
C LYS A 367 11.15 -60.06 -1.75
N ARG A 368 12.22 -59.25 -1.63
CA ARG A 368 13.38 -59.57 -0.77
C ARG A 368 14.00 -58.31 -0.14
N SER A 369 14.32 -58.44 1.14
CA SER A 369 14.88 -57.44 2.05
C SER A 369 16.41 -57.42 2.00
N GLY A 370 17.01 -56.26 2.22
CA GLY A 370 18.44 -56.07 2.51
C GLY A 370 18.65 -54.69 3.13
N SER A 371 19.10 -54.67 4.39
CA SER A 371 19.29 -53.47 5.21
C SER A 371 20.74 -52.98 5.22
N ASN A 372 20.87 -51.72 5.63
CA ASN A 372 22.03 -51.00 6.19
C ASN A 372 22.89 -50.17 5.23
N GLY A 373 22.97 -48.88 5.57
CA GLY A 373 23.77 -47.86 4.93
C GLY A 373 23.24 -46.48 5.32
N SER A 374 23.60 -46.03 6.52
CA SER A 374 23.35 -44.68 7.03
C SER A 374 24.16 -43.66 6.21
N ASP A 375 23.45 -42.84 5.44
CA ASP A 375 23.74 -41.43 5.21
C ASP A 375 22.57 -40.85 4.41
N LYS A 376 21.88 -39.87 4.98
CA LYS A 376 20.78 -39.16 4.31
C LYS A 376 21.30 -37.82 3.78
N PRO A 377 21.71 -37.72 2.50
CA PRO A 377 21.75 -36.43 1.83
C PRO A 377 20.33 -36.07 1.35
N TYR A 378 19.95 -34.81 1.53
CA TYR A 378 18.66 -34.26 1.11
C TYR A 378 18.44 -34.43 -0.40
N ALA A 379 17.26 -34.90 -0.78
CA ALA A 379 16.91 -35.42 -2.11
C ALA A 379 16.83 -34.39 -3.26
N TYR A 380 17.33 -33.17 -3.05
CA TYR A 380 17.32 -32.09 -4.07
C TYR A 380 18.61 -32.00 -4.90
N HIS A 381 19.60 -32.86 -4.64
CA HIS A 381 20.94 -32.78 -5.22
C HIS A 381 21.17 -33.62 -6.49
N ARG A 382 20.13 -33.89 -7.29
CA ARG A 382 20.31 -34.57 -8.57
C ARG A 382 19.65 -33.80 -9.72
N LEU A 383 20.20 -32.63 -10.02
CA LEU A 383 20.01 -32.02 -11.33
C LEU A 383 20.59 -32.98 -12.39
N ALA A 384 19.68 -33.56 -13.18
CA ALA A 384 19.85 -33.99 -14.56
C ALA A 384 21.23 -34.60 -14.96
N VAL A 385 21.52 -35.81 -14.49
CA VAL A 385 22.39 -36.71 -15.26
C VAL A 385 21.51 -37.47 -16.24
N TYR A 386 21.19 -36.83 -17.36
CA TYR A 386 20.67 -37.52 -18.55
C TYR A 386 21.57 -37.21 -19.75
N LYS A 387 22.84 -37.63 -19.66
CA LYS A 387 23.73 -37.68 -20.82
C LYS A 387 23.43 -38.99 -21.55
N LYS A 388 22.67 -38.92 -22.64
CA LYS A 388 22.42 -40.05 -23.54
C LYS A 388 23.62 -40.16 -24.47
N GLN A 389 24.50 -41.13 -24.25
CA GLN A 389 25.51 -41.51 -25.25
C GLN A 389 25.22 -42.96 -25.67
N TRP A 390 24.41 -43.10 -26.72
CA TRP A 390 24.30 -44.33 -27.49
C TRP A 390 25.52 -44.38 -28.42
N HIS A 391 26.51 -45.19 -28.07
CA HIS A 391 27.47 -45.70 -29.04
C HIS A 391 27.19 -47.19 -29.28
N PRO A 392 27.01 -47.63 -30.54
CA PRO A 392 26.92 -49.05 -30.83
C PRO A 392 28.34 -49.61 -30.83
N THR A 393 28.78 -50.17 -29.71
CA THR A 393 29.90 -51.11 -29.70
C THR A 393 29.39 -52.45 -29.19
N GLN A 394 29.48 -53.42 -30.09
CA GLN A 394 29.35 -54.85 -29.87
C GLN A 394 30.11 -55.23 -28.59
N ASP A 395 29.40 -55.81 -27.60
CA ASP A 395 29.72 -57.10 -26.97
C ASP A 395 28.93 -57.33 -25.65
N ASN A 396 28.04 -58.34 -25.70
CA ASN A 396 27.58 -59.30 -24.68
C ASN A 396 27.23 -58.85 -23.23
N GLU A 397 25.90 -58.67 -23.01
CA GLU A 397 24.98 -59.04 -21.87
C GLU A 397 25.43 -59.06 -20.37
N PRO A 398 24.51 -58.88 -19.37
CA PRO A 398 23.07 -59.09 -19.46
C PRO A 398 22.17 -57.89 -19.07
N THR A 399 21.00 -57.91 -19.71
CA THR A 399 19.83 -57.05 -19.56
C THR A 399 19.40 -56.81 -18.11
N GLY A 400 19.64 -55.61 -17.58
CA GLY A 400 18.77 -55.01 -16.57
C GLY A 400 17.51 -54.51 -17.27
N SER A 401 16.34 -55.02 -16.90
CA SER A 401 15.07 -54.60 -17.50
C SER A 401 14.90 -53.08 -17.36
N PHE A 402 14.87 -52.37 -18.48
CA PHE A 402 14.47 -50.97 -18.53
C PHE A 402 12.99 -50.90 -18.12
N ASP A 403 12.73 -50.49 -16.88
CA ASP A 403 11.38 -50.41 -16.34
C ASP A 403 10.90 -48.93 -16.34
N PRO A 404 10.14 -48.51 -17.36
CA PRO A 404 9.68 -47.13 -17.48
C PRO A 404 8.80 -46.69 -16.30
N ALA A 405 8.15 -47.63 -15.61
CA ALA A 405 7.34 -47.34 -14.43
C ALA A 405 8.17 -46.77 -13.27
N ARG A 406 9.43 -47.22 -13.12
CA ARG A 406 10.31 -46.78 -12.03
C ARG A 406 10.83 -45.36 -12.24
N ILE A 407 11.10 -44.98 -13.49
CA ILE A 407 11.50 -43.62 -13.87
C ILE A 407 10.33 -42.65 -13.72
N VAL A 408 9.13 -43.04 -14.15
CA VAL A 408 7.90 -42.26 -13.93
C VAL A 408 7.60 -42.10 -12.44
N GLU A 409 7.75 -43.16 -11.64
CA GLU A 409 7.54 -43.10 -10.19
C GLU A 409 8.57 -42.18 -9.51
N GLN A 410 9.83 -42.22 -9.94
CA GLN A 410 10.91 -41.37 -9.39
C GLN A 410 10.74 -39.89 -9.79
N ASN A 411 10.43 -39.60 -11.06
CA ASN A 411 10.12 -38.26 -11.54
C ASN A 411 8.84 -37.70 -10.88
N SER A 412 7.83 -38.54 -10.63
CA SER A 412 6.63 -38.16 -9.89
C SER A 412 6.92 -37.81 -8.43
N LYS A 413 7.86 -38.52 -7.78
CA LYS A 413 8.25 -38.25 -6.39
C LYS A 413 9.07 -36.97 -6.27
N GLU A 414 9.93 -36.67 -7.24
CA GLU A 414 10.71 -35.43 -7.30
C GLU A 414 9.82 -34.20 -7.60
N ALA A 415 8.89 -34.29 -8.56
CA ALA A 415 7.90 -33.25 -8.83
C ALA A 415 6.96 -33.00 -7.63
N ASN A 416 6.55 -34.06 -6.93
CA ASN A 416 5.75 -33.94 -5.69
C ASN A 416 6.53 -33.35 -4.51
N LEU A 417 7.87 -33.35 -4.55
CA LEU A 417 8.73 -32.73 -3.53
C LEU A 417 8.97 -31.24 -3.81
N ALA A 418 8.80 -30.78 -5.06
CA ALA A 418 8.97 -29.37 -5.43
C ALA A 418 7.82 -28.45 -5.02
N TRP A 419 6.59 -28.95 -5.10
CA TRP A 419 5.41 -28.24 -4.63
C TRP A 419 5.46 -27.83 -3.15
N PRO A 420 5.80 -28.69 -2.17
CA PRO A 420 5.87 -28.28 -0.77
C PRO A 420 6.98 -27.27 -0.49
N PHE A 421 8.07 -27.27 -1.27
CA PHE A 421 9.12 -26.25 -1.16
C PHE A 421 8.66 -24.90 -1.69
N LEU A 422 8.07 -24.85 -2.90
CA LEU A 422 7.55 -23.62 -3.49
C LEU A 422 6.40 -23.02 -2.67
N THR A 423 5.53 -23.87 -2.10
CA THR A 423 4.47 -23.40 -1.21
C THR A 423 5.05 -22.88 0.10
N CYS A 424 6.05 -23.55 0.70
CA CYS A 424 6.75 -23.05 1.89
C CYS A 424 7.39 -21.68 1.62
N LEU A 425 8.14 -21.55 0.51
CA LEU A 425 8.78 -20.30 0.11
C LEU A 425 7.76 -19.19 -0.13
N GLY A 426 6.65 -19.50 -0.82
CA GLY A 426 5.55 -18.57 -1.01
C GLY A 426 4.93 -18.12 0.32
N THR A 427 4.63 -19.05 1.22
CA THR A 427 4.08 -18.70 2.54
C THR A 427 5.02 -17.84 3.36
N LEU A 428 6.34 -18.05 3.25
CA LEU A 428 7.35 -17.21 3.89
C LEU A 428 7.31 -15.77 3.34
N PHE A 429 7.37 -15.59 2.03
CA PHE A 429 7.32 -14.24 1.44
C PHE A 429 6.01 -13.51 1.73
N LEU A 430 4.88 -14.20 1.62
CA LEU A 430 3.57 -13.63 1.92
C LEU A 430 3.48 -13.21 3.40
N SER A 431 3.93 -14.05 4.33
CA SER A 431 3.87 -13.74 5.78
C SER A 431 4.79 -12.59 6.19
N VAL A 432 6.01 -12.54 5.65
CA VAL A 432 6.96 -11.45 5.90
C VAL A 432 6.42 -10.12 5.38
N LYS A 433 5.97 -10.08 4.11
CA LYS A 433 5.40 -8.86 3.52
C LYS A 433 4.15 -8.39 4.26
N THR A 434 3.24 -9.32 4.60
CA THR A 434 1.99 -8.97 5.31
C THR A 434 2.30 -8.37 6.68
N THR A 435 3.19 -9.00 7.46
CA THR A 435 3.58 -8.50 8.79
C THR A 435 4.20 -7.11 8.70
N LEU A 436 5.13 -6.89 7.76
CA LEU A 436 5.78 -5.59 7.58
C LEU A 436 4.79 -4.52 7.12
N TYR A 437 3.87 -4.85 6.22
CA TYR A 437 2.84 -3.91 5.77
C TYR A 437 1.89 -3.50 6.91
N VAL A 438 1.45 -4.47 7.71
CA VAL A 438 0.58 -4.19 8.87
C VAL A 438 1.31 -3.33 9.89
N TRP A 439 2.57 -3.64 10.19
CA TRP A 439 3.39 -2.80 11.08
C TRP A 439 3.55 -1.38 10.51
N ALA A 440 3.86 -1.25 9.22
CA ALA A 440 3.99 0.06 8.56
C ALA A 440 2.69 0.88 8.58
N SER A 441 1.54 0.23 8.69
CA SER A 441 0.25 0.91 8.78
C SER A 441 -0.01 1.47 10.19
N PHE A 442 0.57 0.88 11.24
CA PHE A 442 0.46 1.39 12.61
C PHE A 442 1.42 2.54 12.92
N ASP A 443 2.59 2.55 12.29
CA ASP A 443 3.63 3.57 12.52
C ASP A 443 3.41 4.87 11.72
N GLN A 444 2.31 4.99 10.97
CA GLN A 444 1.98 6.19 10.20
C GLN A 444 1.47 7.30 11.13
N ASP A 445 2.19 8.42 11.15
CA ASP A 445 1.68 9.69 11.70
C ASP A 445 1.16 10.57 10.55
N PRO A 446 -0.14 10.90 10.53
CA PRO A 446 -0.74 11.66 9.44
C PRO A 446 -0.32 13.14 9.42
N VAL A 447 0.31 13.67 10.48
CA VAL A 447 0.73 15.08 10.58
C VAL A 447 2.13 15.32 10.03
N ILE A 448 3.07 14.39 10.23
CA ILE A 448 4.51 14.58 9.96
C ILE A 448 4.95 14.01 8.58
N ASP A 449 4.01 13.66 7.71
CA ASP A 449 4.30 13.12 6.36
C ASP A 449 5.20 11.86 6.38
N PHE A 450 5.08 11.00 7.40
CA PHE A 450 5.74 9.70 7.37
C PHE A 450 5.02 8.77 6.38
N TYR A 451 5.49 8.78 5.14
CA TYR A 451 5.04 7.82 4.13
C TYR A 451 5.40 6.38 4.53
N VAL A 452 4.67 5.37 4.05
CA VAL A 452 4.93 3.93 4.30
C VAL A 452 6.42 3.60 4.19
N TRP A 453 7.10 4.14 3.18
CA TRP A 453 8.51 3.89 2.90
C TRP A 453 9.52 4.56 3.85
N ASN A 454 9.10 5.60 4.56
CA ASN A 454 9.92 6.26 5.59
C ASN A 454 9.79 5.60 6.96
N THR A 455 8.80 4.74 7.15
CA THR A 455 8.69 3.91 8.36
C THR A 455 9.81 2.88 8.40
N VAL A 456 10.20 2.47 9.62
CA VAL A 456 11.15 1.36 9.83
C VAL A 456 10.74 0.09 9.07
N PRO A 457 9.48 -0.40 9.16
CA PRO A 457 9.05 -1.56 8.39
C PRO A 457 9.09 -1.35 6.86
N GLY A 458 8.84 -0.14 6.37
CA GLY A 458 9.00 0.20 4.95
C GLY A 458 10.45 0.06 4.48
N CYS A 459 11.40 0.61 5.24
CA CYS A 459 12.83 0.45 4.97
C CYS A 459 13.25 -1.04 4.98
N ILE A 460 12.73 -1.82 5.92
CA ILE A 460 12.98 -3.27 5.99
C ILE A 460 12.42 -3.97 4.75
N LEU A 461 11.23 -3.60 4.26
CA LEU A 461 10.66 -4.16 3.03
C LEU A 461 11.59 -3.98 1.82
N LEU A 462 12.20 -2.80 1.70
CA LEU A 462 13.20 -2.51 0.67
C LEU A 462 14.47 -3.33 0.87
N ALA A 463 14.97 -3.42 2.10
CA ALA A 463 16.16 -4.24 2.44
C ALA A 463 15.96 -5.72 2.12
N VAL A 464 14.78 -6.28 2.39
CA VAL A 464 14.41 -7.66 2.02
C VAL A 464 14.51 -7.83 0.50
N ARG A 465 14.06 -6.86 -0.29
CA ARG A 465 14.13 -6.90 -1.76
C ARG A 465 15.58 -6.93 -2.26
N PHE A 466 16.51 -6.21 -1.62
CA PHE A 466 17.95 -6.34 -1.88
C PHE A 466 18.48 -7.74 -1.54
N GLY A 467 18.13 -8.28 -0.37
CA GLY A 467 18.52 -9.63 0.04
C GLY A 467 18.06 -10.71 -0.95
N VAL A 468 16.83 -10.60 -1.45
CA VAL A 468 16.29 -11.51 -2.47
C VAL A 468 17.02 -11.36 -3.81
N ALA A 469 17.39 -10.15 -4.21
CA ALA A 469 18.19 -9.94 -5.42
C ALA A 469 19.58 -10.60 -5.34
N PHE A 470 20.25 -10.54 -4.19
CA PHE A 470 21.50 -11.28 -3.97
C PHE A 470 21.29 -12.79 -4.00
N TRP A 471 20.20 -13.28 -3.42
CA TRP A 471 19.87 -14.70 -3.46
C TRP A 471 19.59 -15.17 -4.90
N PHE A 472 18.84 -14.40 -5.68
CA PHE A 472 18.59 -14.64 -7.10
C PHE A 472 19.90 -14.72 -7.90
N LEU A 473 20.82 -13.79 -7.70
CA LEU A 473 22.16 -13.83 -8.32
C LEU A 473 22.96 -15.07 -7.92
N ALA A 474 22.89 -15.47 -6.64
CA ALA A 474 23.60 -16.64 -6.16
C ALA A 474 23.08 -17.94 -6.81
N ILE A 475 21.77 -18.04 -7.03
CA ILE A 475 21.15 -19.17 -7.76
C ILE A 475 21.66 -19.20 -9.21
N LEU A 476 21.60 -18.06 -9.91
CA LEU A 476 22.04 -17.98 -11.31
C LEU A 476 23.54 -18.29 -11.47
N ARG A 477 24.39 -17.77 -10.58
CA ARG A 477 25.83 -18.04 -10.59
C ARG A 477 26.13 -19.51 -10.37
N ARG A 478 25.44 -20.15 -9.42
CA ARG A 478 25.60 -21.59 -9.16
C ARG A 478 25.26 -22.40 -10.40
N ARG A 479 24.12 -22.10 -11.02
CA ARG A 479 23.67 -22.77 -12.24
C ARG A 479 24.64 -22.60 -13.41
N GLN A 480 25.20 -21.40 -13.56
CA GLN A 480 26.24 -21.14 -14.56
C GLN A 480 27.49 -22.00 -14.34
N LEU A 481 27.92 -22.16 -13.08
CA LEU A 481 29.07 -23.02 -12.73
C LEU A 481 28.80 -24.50 -13.00
N ASP A 482 27.61 -24.99 -12.65
CA ASP A 482 27.22 -26.38 -12.88
C ASP A 482 27.20 -26.72 -14.39
N VAL A 483 26.65 -25.81 -15.21
CA VAL A 483 26.66 -25.96 -16.68
C VAL A 483 28.09 -25.95 -17.21
N ASN A 484 28.92 -25.00 -16.79
CA ASN A 484 30.32 -24.90 -17.25
C ASN A 484 31.16 -26.11 -16.84
N ALA A 485 30.87 -26.74 -15.69
CA ALA A 485 31.55 -27.96 -15.24
C ALA A 485 31.11 -29.22 -16.02
N GLY A 486 29.93 -29.20 -16.64
CA GLY A 486 29.38 -30.33 -17.42
C GLY A 486 29.77 -30.36 -18.90
N ILE A 487 30.40 -29.29 -19.43
CA ILE A 487 30.83 -29.20 -20.82
C ILE A 487 32.14 -29.97 -21.00
N SER A 488 32.07 -31.12 -21.69
CA SER A 488 33.22 -31.81 -22.27
C SER A 488 33.46 -31.25 -23.68
N ASP A 489 34.73 -31.01 -24.05
CA ASP A 489 35.22 -30.32 -25.27
C ASP A 489 34.66 -30.77 -26.65
N ASP A 490 33.82 -31.81 -26.72
CA ASP A 490 33.36 -32.42 -27.98
C ASP A 490 31.95 -32.04 -28.45
N ASP A 491 31.13 -31.31 -27.68
CA ASP A 491 29.75 -30.99 -28.08
C ASP A 491 29.58 -29.51 -28.46
N LEU A 492 29.72 -29.19 -29.75
CA LEU A 492 29.44 -27.90 -30.36
C LEU A 492 27.91 -27.67 -30.51
N SER A 493 27.18 -27.77 -29.40
CA SER A 493 25.80 -27.28 -29.32
C SER A 493 25.72 -26.24 -28.21
N THR A 494 25.27 -25.03 -28.55
CA THR A 494 25.16 -23.90 -27.63
C THR A 494 24.36 -24.32 -26.39
N PRO A 495 24.91 -24.26 -25.17
CA PRO A 495 24.17 -24.63 -23.97
C PRO A 495 22.97 -23.69 -23.77
N ASP A 496 21.76 -24.25 -23.84
CA ASP A 496 20.51 -23.53 -23.55
C ASP A 496 20.38 -23.28 -22.04
N TYR A 497 20.96 -22.16 -21.57
CA TYR A 497 21.15 -21.90 -20.13
C TYR A 497 19.86 -21.78 -19.30
N LEU A 498 18.72 -21.36 -19.84
CA LEU A 498 17.40 -21.36 -19.14
C LEU A 498 16.32 -22.14 -19.86
N GLY A 499 16.55 -22.47 -21.12
CA GLY A 499 15.56 -22.87 -22.08
C GLY A 499 15.99 -22.36 -23.47
N PRO A 500 15.32 -22.83 -24.52
CA PRO A 500 15.73 -22.63 -25.91
C PRO A 500 15.89 -21.16 -26.29
N GLY A 501 17.14 -20.73 -26.51
CA GLY A 501 17.48 -19.37 -26.93
C GLY A 501 17.26 -18.27 -25.88
N ILE A 502 17.19 -18.62 -24.58
CA ILE A 502 17.14 -17.68 -23.47
C ILE A 502 18.51 -17.62 -22.79
N ASP A 503 19.19 -16.48 -22.96
CA ASP A 503 20.45 -16.20 -22.29
C ASP A 503 20.21 -15.85 -20.81
N LEU A 504 20.98 -16.50 -19.94
CA LEU A 504 21.02 -16.31 -18.50
C LEU A 504 21.32 -14.85 -18.13
N VAL A 505 22.26 -14.21 -18.84
CA VAL A 505 22.71 -12.85 -18.52
C VAL A 505 21.61 -11.84 -18.81
N HIS A 506 20.94 -11.96 -19.95
CA HIS A 506 19.82 -11.09 -20.32
C HIS A 506 18.62 -11.27 -19.38
N PHE A 507 18.30 -12.52 -19.02
CA PHE A 507 17.28 -12.82 -18.01
C PHE A 507 17.61 -12.19 -16.66
N ALA A 508 18.86 -12.35 -16.20
CA ALA A 508 19.33 -11.78 -14.95
C ALA A 508 19.22 -10.25 -14.96
N ALA A 509 19.75 -9.59 -15.99
CA ALA A 509 19.76 -8.13 -16.11
C ALA A 509 18.35 -7.53 -16.07
N GLY A 510 17.41 -8.11 -16.82
CA GLY A 510 16.02 -7.61 -16.88
C GLY A 510 15.29 -7.70 -15.53
N PHE A 511 15.37 -8.84 -14.86
CA PHE A 511 14.65 -9.02 -13.59
C PHE A 511 15.37 -8.44 -12.38
N LEU A 512 16.70 -8.26 -12.43
CA LEU A 512 17.42 -7.46 -11.44
C LEU A 512 17.02 -5.99 -11.50
N LEU A 513 16.86 -5.43 -12.70
CA LEU A 513 16.35 -4.07 -12.86
C LEU A 513 14.99 -3.93 -12.18
N TRP A 514 14.06 -4.87 -12.42
CA TRP A 514 12.76 -4.87 -11.75
C TRP A 514 12.88 -5.00 -10.22
N MET A 515 13.77 -5.85 -9.71
CA MET A 515 14.00 -5.98 -8.27
C MET A 515 14.53 -4.68 -7.64
N PHE A 516 15.38 -3.91 -8.33
CA PHE A 516 15.95 -2.67 -7.80
C PHE A 516 15.15 -1.41 -8.10
N VAL A 517 14.22 -1.44 -9.05
CA VAL A 517 13.49 -0.23 -9.46
C VAL A 517 12.68 0.37 -8.31
N LEU A 518 12.02 -0.44 -7.49
CA LEU A 518 11.21 0.07 -6.37
C LEU A 518 12.08 0.76 -5.31
N PRO A 519 13.13 0.11 -4.75
CA PRO A 519 14.05 0.81 -3.84
C PRO A 519 14.68 2.06 -4.43
N LEU A 520 15.08 2.03 -5.71
CA LEU A 520 15.67 3.17 -6.39
C LEU A 520 14.68 4.33 -6.51
N VAL A 521 13.46 4.05 -6.95
CA VAL A 521 12.41 5.06 -7.13
C VAL A 521 12.01 5.66 -5.79
N VAL A 522 11.89 4.86 -4.74
CA VAL A 522 11.62 5.38 -3.39
C VAL A 522 12.75 6.32 -2.96
N PHE A 523 14.00 5.91 -3.10
CA PHE A 523 15.16 6.75 -2.74
C PHE A 523 15.19 8.07 -3.53
N VAL A 524 14.97 8.01 -4.85
CA VAL A 524 14.92 9.20 -5.71
C VAL A 524 13.73 10.08 -5.34
N ALA A 525 12.56 9.51 -5.08
CA ALA A 525 11.36 10.25 -4.75
C ALA A 525 11.44 10.92 -3.36
N GLU A 526 12.19 10.34 -2.42
CA GLU A 526 12.46 10.96 -1.13
C GLU A 526 13.47 12.12 -1.23
N THR A 527 14.51 11.97 -2.04
CA THR A 527 15.62 12.93 -2.12
C THR A 527 15.39 14.08 -3.11
N SER A 528 14.59 13.86 -4.15
CA SER A 528 14.51 14.79 -5.29
C SER A 528 13.09 15.16 -5.72
N VAL A 529 12.06 14.49 -5.21
CA VAL A 529 10.66 14.75 -5.56
C VAL A 529 9.94 15.38 -4.37
N SER A 530 9.16 16.43 -4.63
CA SER A 530 8.36 17.08 -3.59
C SER A 530 7.29 16.12 -3.06
N SER A 531 6.91 16.29 -1.79
CA SER A 531 5.95 15.41 -1.10
C SER A 531 4.62 15.27 -1.86
N LEU A 532 4.14 16.36 -2.48
CA LEU A 532 2.93 16.41 -3.31
C LEU A 532 2.97 15.53 -4.57
N TRP A 533 4.16 15.28 -5.13
CA TRP A 533 4.31 14.46 -6.37
C TRP A 533 4.82 13.05 -6.07
N ARG A 534 5.34 12.83 -4.86
CA ARG A 534 6.00 11.60 -4.45
C ARG A 534 5.10 10.37 -4.58
N TYR A 535 3.89 10.43 -4.04
CA TYR A 535 2.92 9.33 -4.05
C TYR A 535 2.69 8.80 -5.48
N LYS A 536 2.22 9.69 -6.37
CA LYS A 536 1.91 9.35 -7.75
C LYS A 536 3.13 8.96 -8.58
N THR A 537 4.30 9.53 -8.29
CA THR A 537 5.56 9.13 -8.96
C THR A 537 5.92 7.69 -8.60
N ILE A 538 5.91 7.34 -7.32
CA ILE A 538 6.26 5.99 -6.86
C ILE A 538 5.26 4.97 -7.43
N ILE A 539 3.96 5.25 -7.33
CA ILE A 539 2.93 4.31 -7.77
C ILE A 539 2.94 4.10 -9.29
N SER A 540 3.12 5.18 -10.07
CA SER A 540 3.17 5.13 -11.53
C SER A 540 4.36 4.30 -12.01
N ILE A 541 5.56 4.54 -11.47
CA ILE A 541 6.76 3.79 -11.88
C ILE A 541 6.68 2.33 -11.42
N ARG A 542 6.18 2.09 -10.20
CA ARG A 542 5.97 0.72 -9.69
C ARG A 542 5.06 -0.09 -10.61
N LEU A 543 3.84 0.41 -10.86
CA LEU A 543 2.86 -0.28 -11.71
C LEU A 543 3.39 -0.50 -13.12
N SER A 544 4.10 0.50 -13.67
CA SER A 544 4.74 0.39 -14.99
C SER A 544 5.79 -0.72 -15.02
N ALA A 545 6.66 -0.78 -14.01
CA ALA A 545 7.71 -1.78 -13.95
C ALA A 545 7.15 -3.19 -13.71
N ASP A 546 6.15 -3.33 -12.85
CA ASP A 546 5.48 -4.61 -12.57
C ASP A 546 4.79 -5.13 -13.83
N TYR A 547 4.11 -4.27 -14.58
CA TYR A 547 3.49 -4.62 -15.86
C TYR A 547 4.52 -5.01 -16.92
N VAL A 548 5.59 -4.23 -17.08
CA VAL A 548 6.67 -4.53 -18.05
C VAL A 548 7.34 -5.87 -17.71
N ALA A 549 7.64 -6.13 -16.44
CA ALA A 549 8.22 -7.40 -16.01
C ALA A 549 7.28 -8.58 -16.28
N ALA A 550 5.96 -8.40 -16.06
CA ALA A 550 4.96 -9.39 -16.41
C ALA A 550 4.91 -9.66 -17.93
N CYS A 551 4.94 -8.64 -18.77
CA CYS A 551 4.99 -8.79 -20.23
C CYS A 551 6.24 -9.51 -20.71
N VAL A 552 7.41 -9.16 -20.16
CA VAL A 552 8.68 -9.83 -20.47
C VAL A 552 8.61 -11.30 -20.06
N TYR A 553 8.12 -11.61 -18.87
CA TYR A 553 7.98 -12.99 -18.41
C TYR A 553 7.00 -13.79 -19.29
N ALA A 554 5.85 -13.20 -19.65
CA ALA A 554 4.88 -13.81 -20.57
C ALA A 554 5.51 -14.11 -21.93
N TYR A 555 6.29 -13.18 -22.48
CA TYR A 555 7.01 -13.38 -23.73
C TYR A 555 8.01 -14.55 -23.66
N LEU A 556 8.79 -14.63 -22.59
CA LEU A 556 9.74 -15.72 -22.37
C LEU A 556 9.00 -17.08 -22.27
N LEU A 557 7.90 -17.14 -21.52
CA LEU A 557 7.05 -18.32 -21.45
C LEU A 557 6.52 -18.74 -22.83
N PHE A 558 5.99 -17.79 -23.61
CA PHE A 558 5.46 -18.07 -24.95
C PHE A 558 6.54 -18.59 -25.89
N ARG A 559 7.75 -18.02 -25.84
CA ARG A 559 8.88 -18.46 -26.66
C ARG A 559 9.27 -19.90 -26.34
N CYS A 560 9.35 -20.24 -25.06
CA CYS A 560 9.61 -21.61 -24.62
C CYS A 560 8.52 -22.57 -25.13
N CYS A 561 7.24 -22.25 -24.91
CA CYS A 561 6.15 -23.11 -25.37
C CYS A 561 6.14 -23.31 -26.90
N LYS A 562 6.44 -22.27 -27.68
CA LYS A 562 6.55 -22.39 -29.15
C LYS A 562 7.69 -23.30 -29.58
N PHE A 563 8.84 -23.23 -28.93
CA PHE A 563 9.97 -24.11 -29.25
C PHE A 563 9.62 -25.58 -29.02
N PHE A 564 9.01 -25.91 -27.88
CA PHE A 564 8.58 -27.28 -27.59
C PHE A 564 7.49 -27.77 -28.57
N ARG A 565 6.63 -26.87 -29.09
CA ARG A 565 5.65 -27.21 -30.13
C ARG A 565 6.29 -27.51 -31.49
N ALA A 566 7.43 -26.89 -31.79
CA ALA A 566 8.09 -27.02 -33.08
C ALA A 566 8.96 -28.29 -33.19
N GLN A 567 9.24 -28.98 -32.08
CA GLN A 567 9.92 -30.27 -32.12
C GLN A 567 8.91 -31.36 -32.54
N PRO A 568 9.15 -32.08 -33.66
CA PRO A 568 8.29 -33.18 -34.05
C PRO A 568 8.35 -34.28 -32.97
N ASN A 569 7.19 -34.80 -32.57
CA ASN A 569 7.09 -35.96 -31.69
C ASN A 569 7.93 -37.11 -32.28
N VAL A 570 9.06 -37.42 -31.65
CA VAL A 570 9.88 -38.61 -31.95
C VAL A 570 9.62 -39.66 -30.88
#